data_AF-A0A9C6DY96-F1
#
_entry.id   AF-A0A9C6DY96-F1
#
_cell.length_a   1.000
_cell.length_b   1.000
_cell.length_c   1.000
_cell.angle_alpha   90.00
_cell.angle_beta   90.00
_cell.angle_gamma   90.00
#
_symmetry.space_group_name_H-M   'P 1'
#
loop_
_entity.id
_entity.type
_entity.pdbx_description
1 polymer ?
#
loop_
_entity_poly.entity_id
_entity_poly.type
_entity_poly.pdbx_seq_one_letter_code
_entity_poly.pdbx_strand_id
1 'polypeptide(L)'
;MSEVTADTLPTANLENNAIIMDYDNQTPIFSCTFRALQLWDIKRPKGKAVESGTNEKFALIFYTSAAVTGYRIKVWTLSLPVVVIVSPKQEPQALVTVTWDNGFSNIVREAFHVRGHAIWSQMVLALNTTFEPITGRPLTDDNLNFFL
;
A
#
# COMPACT_ATOMS: atom_id res chain seq x y z
N MET A 1 -18.85 21.14 -4.38
CA MET A 1 -17.79 20.27 -3.85
C MET A 1 -18.44 19.46 -2.75
N SER A 2 -18.84 18.22 -3.04
CA SER A 2 -19.56 17.38 -2.08
C SER A 2 -18.59 16.88 -1.02
N GLU A 3 -18.92 17.15 0.24
CA GLU A 3 -18.21 16.69 1.42
C GLU A 3 -18.23 15.15 1.45
N VAL A 4 -17.06 14.53 1.28
CA VAL A 4 -16.93 13.08 1.43
C VAL A 4 -17.02 12.79 2.93
N THR A 5 -18.22 12.50 3.41
CA THR A 5 -18.42 11.97 4.75
C THR A 5 -17.88 10.54 4.80
N ALA A 6 -17.21 10.19 5.90
CA ALA A 6 -16.53 8.90 6.11
C ALA A 6 -17.43 7.66 5.88
N ASP A 7 -18.76 7.84 5.89
CA ASP A 7 -19.77 6.81 5.70
C ASP A 7 -19.91 6.28 4.26
N THR A 8 -19.16 6.83 3.30
CA THR A 8 -19.17 6.37 1.89
C THR A 8 -17.93 5.57 1.49
N LEU A 9 -16.94 5.44 2.37
CA LEU A 9 -15.75 4.63 2.11
C LEU A 9 -16.05 3.14 2.38
N PRO A 10 -15.56 2.21 1.56
CA PRO A 10 -15.70 0.78 1.81
C PRO A 10 -15.13 0.48 3.20
N THR A 11 -16.03 0.21 4.15
CA THR A 11 -15.66 0.03 5.56
C THR A 11 -15.05 -1.35 5.70
N ALA A 12 -13.72 -1.39 5.83
CA ALA A 12 -12.99 -2.58 6.22
C ALA A 12 -13.19 -2.81 7.73
N ASN A 13 -13.45 -4.04 8.13
CA ASN A 13 -13.51 -4.43 9.54
C ASN A 13 -12.09 -4.75 10.02
N LEU A 14 -11.48 -3.77 10.71
CA LEU A 14 -10.14 -3.87 11.27
C LEU A 14 -10.19 -3.99 12.79
N GLU A 15 -9.52 -5.00 13.34
CA GLU A 15 -9.28 -5.16 14.77
C GLU A 15 -7.88 -4.70 15.17
N ASN A 16 -7.73 -4.27 16.43
CA ASN A 16 -6.48 -3.71 16.98
C ASN A 16 -5.97 -2.52 16.15
N ASN A 17 -6.89 -1.67 15.70
CA ASN A 17 -6.66 -0.53 14.80
C ASN A 17 -6.44 0.81 15.51
N ALA A 18 -6.33 0.82 16.84
CA ALA A 18 -6.03 1.98 17.65
C ALA A 18 -4.91 1.69 18.66
N ILE A 19 -4.00 2.65 18.83
CA ILE A 19 -2.89 2.58 19.77
C ILE A 19 -2.51 4.00 20.21
N ILE A 20 -1.94 4.13 21.40
CA ILE A 20 -1.37 5.38 21.88
C ILE A 20 0.04 5.52 21.31
N MET A 21 0.41 6.73 20.88
CA MET A 21 1.79 7.02 20.47
C MET A 21 2.66 7.28 21.70
N ASP A 22 3.81 6.62 21.72
CA ASP A 22 4.84 6.82 22.73
C ASP A 22 5.83 7.88 22.25
N TYR A 23 6.25 8.73 23.19
CA TYR A 23 7.30 9.72 22.95
C TYR A 23 8.64 9.16 23.38
N ASP A 24 9.57 9.06 22.44
CA ASP A 24 10.96 8.71 22.75
C ASP A 24 11.75 9.99 23.06
N ASN A 25 12.19 10.09 24.32
CA ASN A 25 13.00 11.21 24.80
C ASN A 25 14.41 11.27 24.18
N GLN A 26 14.93 10.16 23.64
CA GLN A 26 16.27 10.12 23.03
C GLN A 26 16.27 10.59 21.57
N THR A 27 15.19 10.30 20.83
CA THR A 27 15.07 10.60 19.39
C THR A 27 14.10 11.73 19.05
N PRO A 28 13.64 12.51 20.04
CA PRO A 28 12.44 13.37 20.00
C PRO A 28 11.27 12.95 19.08
N ILE A 29 10.97 11.65 18.96
CA ILE A 29 9.96 11.14 18.03
C ILE A 29 8.74 10.62 18.79
N PHE A 30 7.54 11.02 18.33
CA PHE A 30 6.30 10.30 18.64
C PHE A 30 6.13 9.14 17.66
N SER A 31 5.97 7.92 18.17
CA SER A 31 5.76 6.74 17.33
C SER A 31 4.82 5.74 17.97
N CYS A 32 4.25 4.87 17.16
CA CYS A 32 3.51 3.70 17.62
C CYS A 32 3.73 2.55 16.64
N THR A 33 3.55 1.32 17.11
CA THR A 33 3.67 0.12 16.26
C THR A 33 2.43 -0.76 16.40
N PHE A 34 1.73 -0.96 15.29
CA PHE A 34 0.60 -1.88 15.21
C PHE A 34 1.10 -3.31 14.95
N ARG A 35 1.33 -4.11 16.00
CA ARG A 35 1.84 -5.49 15.87
C ARG A 35 0.77 -6.55 15.63
N ALA A 36 -0.46 -6.28 16.06
CA ALA A 36 -1.57 -7.23 16.05
C ALA A 36 -2.77 -6.73 15.20
N LEU A 37 -2.54 -5.80 14.27
CA LEU A 37 -3.58 -5.29 13.37
C LEU A 37 -4.11 -6.44 12.50
N GLN A 38 -5.43 -6.60 12.45
CA GLN A 38 -6.09 -7.68 11.73
C GLN A 38 -7.23 -7.16 10.87
N LEU A 39 -7.31 -7.64 9.62
CA LEU A 39 -8.42 -7.37 8.70
C LEU A 39 -9.31 -8.60 8.61
N TRP A 40 -10.56 -8.47 9.06
CA TRP A 40 -11.53 -9.56 9.05
C TRP A 40 -12.41 -9.59 7.82
N ASP A 41 -12.83 -8.41 7.36
CA ASP A 41 -13.72 -8.28 6.21
C ASP A 41 -13.47 -6.96 5.47
N ILE A 42 -13.70 -6.96 4.17
CA ILE A 42 -13.64 -5.77 3.32
C ILE A 42 -14.72 -5.83 2.26
N LYS A 43 -15.60 -4.82 2.27
CA LYS A 43 -16.64 -4.67 1.24
C LYS A 43 -16.00 -4.22 -0.06
N ARG A 44 -16.20 -5.02 -1.12
CA ARG A 44 -15.75 -4.69 -2.48
C ARG A 44 -16.93 -4.17 -3.32
N PRO A 45 -16.72 -3.16 -4.18
CA PRO A 45 -17.77 -2.69 -5.09
C PRO A 45 -18.29 -3.84 -5.96
N LYS A 46 -19.61 -4.06 -5.98
CA LYS A 46 -20.24 -5.11 -6.78
C LYS A 46 -20.01 -4.84 -8.27
N GLY A 47 -19.40 -5.79 -8.99
CA GLY A 47 -19.34 -5.76 -10.46
C GLY A 47 -18.01 -6.17 -11.10
N LYS A 48 -16.95 -6.38 -10.32
CA LYS A 48 -15.66 -6.86 -10.85
C LYS A 48 -15.51 -8.37 -10.59
N ALA A 49 -15.12 -9.12 -11.61
CA ALA A 49 -14.97 -10.58 -11.58
C ALA A 49 -14.05 -11.04 -10.41
N VAL A 50 -14.19 -12.29 -9.97
CA VAL A 50 -13.42 -12.87 -8.84
C VAL A 50 -11.90 -12.78 -9.06
N GLU A 51 -11.43 -12.78 -10.31
CA GLU A 51 -10.02 -12.57 -10.67
C GLU A 51 -9.56 -11.10 -10.53
N SER A 52 -10.49 -10.15 -10.47
CA SER A 52 -10.19 -8.72 -10.38
C SER A 52 -9.93 -8.23 -8.96
N GLY A 53 -10.16 -9.04 -7.92
CA GLY A 53 -9.97 -8.62 -6.52
C GLY A 53 -8.51 -8.29 -6.18
N THR A 54 -7.55 -8.86 -6.91
CA THR A 54 -6.10 -8.65 -6.75
C THR A 54 -5.58 -7.40 -7.48
N ASN A 55 -6.42 -6.79 -8.33
CA ASN A 55 -6.13 -5.50 -8.98
C ASN A 55 -6.68 -4.31 -8.17
N GLU A 56 -7.52 -4.58 -7.16
CA GLU A 56 -8.04 -3.55 -6.27
C GLU A 56 -6.97 -3.12 -5.28
N LYS A 57 -6.69 -1.83 -5.28
CA LYS A 57 -5.70 -1.19 -4.43
C LYS A 57 -6.42 -0.42 -3.32
N PHE A 58 -5.96 -0.63 -2.10
CA PHE A 58 -6.43 0.05 -0.91
C PHE A 58 -5.25 0.80 -0.27
N ALA A 59 -5.51 1.63 0.73
CA ALA A 59 -4.48 2.13 1.63
C ALA A 59 -5.01 2.11 3.06
N LEU A 60 -4.10 1.96 4.01
CA LEU A 60 -4.39 2.22 5.41
C LEU A 60 -4.35 3.74 5.63
N ILE A 61 -5.39 4.27 6.26
CA ILE A 61 -5.40 5.62 6.78
C ILE A 61 -4.95 5.60 8.24
N PHE A 62 -3.86 6.30 8.52
CA PHE A 62 -3.44 6.58 9.89
C PHE A 62 -3.88 7.99 10.21
N TYR A 63 -4.58 8.17 11.32
CA TYR A 63 -5.02 9.49 11.76
C TYR A 63 -4.85 9.60 13.27
N THR A 64 -4.64 10.83 13.73
CA THR A 64 -4.57 11.15 15.14
C THR A 64 -5.01 12.58 15.38
N SER A 65 -5.37 12.88 16.63
CA SER A 65 -5.63 14.24 17.07
C SER A 65 -4.82 14.54 18.32
N ALA A 66 -4.13 15.67 18.32
CA ALA A 66 -3.34 16.15 19.44
C ALA A 66 -3.87 17.51 19.91
N ALA A 67 -3.87 17.74 21.22
CA ALA A 67 -4.14 19.06 21.79
C ALA A 67 -2.82 19.74 22.10
N VAL A 68 -2.53 20.86 21.43
CA VAL A 68 -1.31 21.64 21.62
C VAL A 68 -1.74 23.06 21.97
N THR A 69 -1.32 23.55 23.15
CA THR A 69 -1.56 24.94 23.60
C THR A 69 -3.02 25.42 23.49
N GLY A 70 -4.00 24.52 23.69
CA GLY A 70 -5.43 24.81 23.59
C GLY A 70 -6.04 24.60 22.20
N TYR A 71 -5.24 24.31 21.18
CA TYR A 71 -5.70 23.96 19.84
C TYR A 71 -5.78 22.45 19.65
N ARG A 72 -6.85 21.96 19.00
CA ARG A 72 -6.95 20.56 18.55
C ARG A 72 -6.45 20.45 17.12
N ILE A 73 -5.29 19.85 16.95
CA ILE A 73 -4.71 19.54 15.66
C ILE A 73 -5.19 18.14 15.26
N LYS A 74 -5.57 17.96 13.99
CA LYS A 74 -5.87 16.65 13.39
C LYS A 74 -4.87 16.43 12.27
N VAL A 75 -4.19 15.30 12.30
CA VAL A 75 -3.24 14.91 11.24
C VAL A 75 -3.58 13.51 10.77
N TRP A 76 -3.31 13.26 9.50
CA TRP A 76 -3.50 11.95 8.90
C TRP A 76 -2.46 11.72 7.79
N THR A 77 -2.23 10.46 7.47
CA THR A 77 -1.41 10.04 6.34
C THR A 77 -1.91 8.70 5.80
N LEU A 78 -1.53 8.38 4.57
CA LEU A 78 -1.87 7.13 3.90
C LEU A 78 -0.63 6.24 3.80
N SER A 79 -0.83 4.92 3.91
CA SER A 79 0.18 3.96 3.50
C SER A 79 0.42 4.02 1.97
N LEU A 80 1.50 3.38 1.54
CA LEU A 80 1.59 2.89 0.16
C LEU A 80 0.41 1.95 -0.16
N PRO A 81 0.10 1.74 -1.45
CA PRO A 81 -1.00 0.87 -1.84
C PRO A 81 -0.84 -0.55 -1.30
N VAL A 82 -1.93 -1.12 -0.81
CA VAL A 82 -2.02 -2.51 -0.35
C VAL A 82 -3.06 -3.26 -1.17
N VAL A 83 -2.80 -4.55 -1.40
CA VAL A 83 -3.75 -5.47 -2.04
C VAL A 83 -4.18 -6.50 -1.00
N VAL A 84 -5.49 -6.63 -0.82
CA VAL A 84 -6.07 -7.59 0.13
C VAL A 84 -6.34 -8.90 -0.60
N ILE A 85 -5.77 -10.01 -0.09
CA ILE A 85 -5.96 -11.37 -0.60
C ILE A 85 -6.78 -12.21 0.39
N VAL A 86 -7.52 -13.19 -0.13
CA VAL A 86 -8.31 -14.16 0.66
C VAL A 86 -7.73 -15.58 0.62
N SER A 87 -6.76 -15.82 -0.25
CA SER A 87 -6.07 -17.10 -0.40
C SER A 87 -4.61 -16.88 -0.80
N PRO A 88 -3.66 -17.71 -0.31
CA PRO A 88 -2.26 -17.64 -0.74
C PRO A 88 -2.04 -17.75 -2.25
N LYS A 89 -2.96 -18.41 -2.97
CA LYS A 89 -2.92 -18.53 -4.44
C LYS A 89 -2.94 -17.17 -5.16
N GLN A 90 -3.40 -16.12 -4.50
CA GLN A 90 -3.51 -14.77 -5.06
C GLN A 90 -2.23 -13.93 -4.86
N GLU A 91 -1.29 -14.38 -4.03
CA GLU A 91 -0.09 -13.63 -3.68
C GLU A 91 0.75 -13.22 -4.91
N PRO A 92 1.00 -14.09 -5.92
CA PRO A 92 1.78 -13.67 -7.10
C PRO A 92 1.13 -12.51 -7.85
N GLN A 93 -0.20 -12.55 -8.04
CA GLN A 93 -0.92 -11.49 -8.73
C GLN A 93 -0.95 -10.19 -7.90
N ALA A 94 -1.11 -10.30 -6.58
CA ALA A 94 -1.07 -9.16 -5.68
C ALA A 94 0.31 -8.48 -5.68
N LEU A 95 1.39 -9.28 -5.68
CA LEU A 95 2.76 -8.78 -5.76
C LEU A 95 3.00 -8.03 -7.07
N VAL A 96 2.54 -8.56 -8.21
CA VAL A 96 2.61 -7.86 -9.50
C VAL A 96 1.91 -6.50 -9.43
N THR A 97 0.68 -6.44 -8.89
CA THR A 97 -0.07 -5.19 -8.74
C THR A 97 0.68 -4.15 -7.90
N VAL A 98 1.25 -4.55 -6.75
CA VAL A 98 1.97 -3.65 -5.84
C VAL A 98 3.31 -3.21 -6.44
N THR A 99 4.09 -4.14 -7.00
CA THR A 99 5.38 -3.84 -7.64
C THR A 99 5.19 -2.91 -8.83
N TRP A 100 4.14 -3.10 -9.63
CA TRP A 100 3.82 -2.21 -10.74
C TRP A 100 3.44 -0.80 -10.25
N ASP A 101 2.61 -0.70 -9.22
CA ASP A 101 2.23 0.60 -8.67
C ASP A 101 3.42 1.37 -8.06
N ASN A 102 4.27 0.68 -7.30
CA ASN A 102 5.46 1.27 -6.69
C ASN A 102 6.53 1.66 -7.73
N GLY A 103 6.71 0.85 -8.78
CA GLY A 103 7.74 1.08 -9.79
C GLY A 103 7.41 2.15 -10.83
N PHE A 104 6.13 2.35 -11.14
CA PHE A 104 5.71 3.13 -12.32
C PHE A 104 4.69 4.24 -12.04
N SER A 105 4.48 4.58 -10.77
CA SER A 105 3.60 5.69 -10.41
C SER A 105 4.29 7.04 -10.44
N ASN A 106 3.53 8.10 -10.75
CA ASN A 106 3.97 9.47 -10.53
C ASN A 106 3.83 9.82 -9.04
N ILE A 107 4.71 10.69 -8.52
CA ILE A 107 4.63 11.21 -7.15
C ILE A 107 3.31 11.97 -6.93
N VAL A 108 2.97 12.87 -7.86
CA VAL A 108 1.71 13.60 -7.85
C VAL A 108 0.75 12.93 -8.82
N ARG A 109 -0.27 12.25 -8.28
CA ARG A 109 -1.26 11.50 -9.05
C ARG A 109 -2.58 11.42 -8.31
N GLU A 110 -3.63 11.09 -9.06
CA GLU A 110 -4.85 10.52 -8.45
C GLU A 110 -4.52 9.21 -7.74
N ALA A 111 -5.20 8.93 -6.63
CA ALA A 111 -4.93 7.78 -5.77
C ALA A 111 -4.87 6.48 -6.59
N PHE A 112 -3.75 5.78 -6.48
CA PHE A 112 -3.49 4.50 -7.15
C PHE A 112 -3.55 4.53 -8.68
N HIS A 113 -3.54 5.70 -9.32
CA HIS A 113 -3.39 5.77 -10.77
C HIS A 113 -1.97 5.39 -11.18
N VAL A 114 -1.82 4.43 -12.09
CA VAL A 114 -0.50 4.01 -12.61
C VAL A 114 -0.58 3.89 -14.11
N ARG A 115 0.54 4.15 -14.79
CA ARG A 115 0.60 4.02 -16.25
C ARG A 115 0.46 2.55 -16.65
N GLY A 116 -0.19 2.32 -17.80
CA GLY A 116 -0.35 0.97 -18.37
C GLY A 116 0.89 0.45 -19.12
N HIS A 117 1.97 1.24 -19.18
CA HIS A 117 3.21 0.88 -19.86
C HIS A 117 4.41 1.41 -19.08
N ALA A 118 5.53 0.72 -19.23
CA ALA A 118 6.82 1.07 -18.65
C ALA A 118 7.92 0.90 -19.70
N ILE A 119 8.99 1.70 -19.59
CA ILE A 119 10.19 1.46 -20.40
C ILE A 119 10.96 0.26 -19.84
N TRP A 120 11.62 -0.50 -20.72
CA TRP A 120 12.29 -1.75 -20.34
C TRP A 120 13.31 -1.55 -19.20
N SER A 121 14.09 -0.47 -19.23
CA SER A 121 15.06 -0.18 -18.16
C SER A 121 14.42 -0.01 -16.78
N GLN A 122 13.22 0.58 -16.70
CA GLN A 122 12.48 0.67 -15.44
C GLN A 122 11.88 -0.69 -15.03
N MET A 123 11.45 -1.50 -16.01
CA MET A 123 11.00 -2.87 -15.76
C MET A 123 12.10 -3.73 -15.16
N VAL A 124 13.33 -3.65 -15.69
CA VAL A 124 14.50 -4.35 -15.15
C VAL A 124 14.73 -3.99 -13.68
N LEU A 125 14.68 -2.69 -13.35
CA LEU A 125 14.82 -2.23 -11.96
C LEU A 125 13.71 -2.82 -11.08
N ALA A 126 12.45 -2.76 -11.53
CA ALA A 126 11.31 -3.31 -10.80
C ALA A 126 11.43 -4.83 -10.57
N LEU A 127 11.86 -5.60 -11.57
CA LEU A 127 12.10 -7.04 -11.44
C LEU A 127 13.17 -7.34 -10.39
N ASN A 128 14.27 -6.57 -10.39
CA ASN A 128 15.35 -6.75 -9.41
C ASN A 128 14.91 -6.43 -7.97
N THR A 129 13.93 -5.54 -7.76
CA THR A 129 13.38 -5.31 -6.40
C THR A 129 12.80 -6.56 -5.75
N THR A 130 12.36 -7.53 -6.56
CA THR A 130 11.85 -8.82 -6.08
C THR A 130 12.91 -9.94 -6.20
N PHE A 131 13.68 -9.96 -7.29
CA PHE A 131 14.63 -11.04 -7.57
C PHE A 131 15.87 -11.01 -6.68
N GLU A 132 16.45 -9.84 -6.44
CA GLU A 132 17.70 -9.69 -5.70
C GLU A 132 17.57 -10.08 -4.22
N PRO A 133 16.51 -9.69 -3.48
CA PRO A 133 16.31 -10.16 -2.10
C PRO A 133 16.17 -11.68 -1.97
N ILE A 134 15.64 -12.34 -3.00
CA ILE A 134 15.41 -13.80 -2.99
C ILE A 134 16.68 -14.57 -3.35
N THR A 135 17.46 -14.06 -4.29
CA THR A 135 18.60 -14.80 -4.89
C THR A 135 19.97 -14.30 -4.43
N GLY A 136 20.03 -13.14 -3.77
CA GLY A 136 21.26 -12.49 -3.33
C GLY A 136 22.02 -11.76 -4.45
N ARG A 137 21.46 -11.66 -5.66
CA ARG A 137 22.06 -10.93 -6.78
C ARG A 137 21.00 -10.39 -7.76
N PRO A 138 21.29 -9.34 -8.54
CA PRO A 138 20.41 -8.93 -9.62
C PRO A 138 20.43 -9.92 -10.81
N LEU A 139 19.46 -9.77 -11.69
CA LEU A 139 19.43 -10.40 -13.02
C LEU A 139 20.65 -9.95 -13.84
N THR A 140 21.31 -10.88 -14.51
CA THR A 140 22.40 -10.57 -15.45
C THR A 140 21.85 -10.14 -16.81
N ASP A 141 22.69 -9.51 -17.63
CA ASP A 141 22.31 -9.15 -19.00
C ASP A 141 21.81 -10.36 -19.82
N ASP A 142 22.44 -11.53 -19.65
CA ASP A 142 21.97 -12.77 -20.29
C ASP A 142 20.57 -13.19 -19.83
N ASN A 143 20.25 -13.00 -18.54
CA ASN A 143 18.90 -13.28 -18.03
C ASN A 143 17.88 -12.28 -18.62
N LEU A 144 18.28 -11.02 -18.79
CA LEU A 144 17.42 -9.97 -19.33
C LEU A 144 17.18 -10.15 -20.84
N ASN A 145 18.20 -10.57 -21.59
CA ASN A 145 18.10 -10.87 -23.01
C ASN A 145 17.14 -12.02 -23.32
N PHE A 146 16.88 -12.91 -22.36
CA PHE A 146 15.87 -13.96 -22.52
C PHE A 146 14.43 -13.43 -22.60
N PHE A 147 14.17 -12.26 -22.03
CA PHE A 147 12.83 -11.65 -22.00
C PHE A 147 12.54 -10.73 -23.19
N LEU A 148 13.55 -10.45 -24.04
CA LEU A 148 13.47 -9.60 -25.24
C LEU A 148 13.25 -10.46 -26.50
#